data_AF-A0A485L9V1-F1
#
_entry.id   AF-A0A485L9V1-F1
#
_cell.length_a   1.000
_cell.length_b   1.000
_cell.length_c   1.000
_cell.angle_alpha   90.00
_cell.angle_beta   90.00
_cell.angle_gamma   90.00
#
_symmetry.space_group_name_H-M   'P 1'
#
loop_
_entity.id
_entity.type
_entity.pdbx_description
1 polymer ?
#
loop_
_entity_poly.entity_id
_entity_poly.type
_entity_poly.pdbx_seq_one_letter_code
_entity_poly.pdbx_strand_id
1 'polypeptide(L)'
;MDEDDFSDGFSDAGGDSEHQDRAWVEVEANAMERRSRTVGFREGLDVGKEETLQEGFNEGYAAGAAHGFRSGVLQGLLRSFAHQYPDKKDLVQDVLASLRAKERTSIEAGEIPSTDGADTQAVHDALAPFLPALPEAAHLHEKKNHASG
;
A
#
# COMPACT_ATOMS: atom_id res chain seq x y z
N MET A 1 -66.22 25.64 57.07
CA MET A 1 -65.24 24.55 57.05
C MET A 1 -66.04 23.31 56.77
N ASP A 2 -66.06 22.87 55.52
CA ASP A 2 -66.50 21.55 55.11
C ASP A 2 -65.40 21.07 54.16
N GLU A 3 -64.47 20.32 54.74
CA GLU A 3 -63.31 19.72 54.08
C GLU A 3 -63.67 18.29 53.65
N ASP A 4 -63.37 18.00 52.39
CA ASP A 4 -62.89 16.74 51.84
C ASP A 4 -63.69 15.45 52.02
N ASP A 5 -64.27 14.99 50.90
CA ASP A 5 -64.04 13.60 50.44
C ASP A 5 -64.26 13.49 48.92
N PHE A 6 -63.37 14.11 48.13
CA PHE A 6 -63.24 13.77 46.71
C PHE A 6 -62.42 12.48 46.62
N SER A 7 -63.14 11.36 46.67
CA SER A 7 -62.62 10.02 46.40
C SER A 7 -61.90 9.99 45.04
N ASP A 8 -60.57 9.93 45.11
CA ASP A 8 -59.66 9.86 43.99
C ASP A 8 -59.76 8.47 43.32
N GLY A 9 -60.81 8.31 42.51
CA GLY A 9 -61.06 7.13 41.69
C GLY A 9 -60.18 7.11 40.43
N PHE A 10 -58.86 7.23 40.57
CA PHE A 10 -57.95 6.89 39.48
C PHE A 10 -57.57 5.41 39.61
N SER A 11 -58.40 4.57 39.01
CA SER A 11 -58.09 3.15 38.81
C SER A 11 -56.75 3.00 38.11
N ASP A 12 -55.80 2.40 38.83
CA ASP A 12 -54.45 1.94 38.48
C ASP A 12 -54.43 0.90 37.34
N ALA A 13 -55.13 1.15 36.25
CA ALA A 13 -55.17 0.27 35.07
C ALA A 13 -54.02 0.56 34.08
N GLY A 14 -53.01 1.34 34.49
CA GLY A 14 -51.86 1.74 33.65
C GLY A 14 -50.54 1.04 33.97
N GLY A 15 -50.46 0.33 35.11
CA GLY A 15 -49.21 -0.31 35.54
C GLY A 15 -48.73 -1.40 34.59
N ASP A 16 -49.64 -2.24 34.07
CA ASP A 16 -49.26 -3.40 33.24
C ASP A 16 -48.75 -2.98 31.84
N SER A 17 -49.30 -1.91 31.26
CA SER A 17 -48.83 -1.37 29.98
C SER A 17 -47.46 -0.69 30.08
N GLU A 18 -47.19 0.09 31.13
CA GLU A 18 -45.89 0.75 31.30
C GLU A 18 -44.76 -0.25 31.63
N HIS A 19 -45.07 -1.27 32.42
CA HIS A 19 -44.11 -2.35 32.70
C HIS A 19 -43.80 -3.17 31.45
N GLN A 20 -44.82 -3.44 30.62
CA GLN A 20 -44.64 -4.14 29.35
C GLN A 20 -43.85 -3.30 28.34
N ASP A 21 -44.10 -2.00 28.23
CA ASP A 21 -43.37 -1.09 27.33
C ASP A 21 -41.88 -0.98 27.71
N ARG A 22 -41.54 -0.90 29.00
CA ARG A 22 -40.14 -0.91 29.45
C ARG A 22 -39.42 -2.21 29.12
N ALA A 23 -40.09 -3.35 29.29
CA ALA A 23 -39.54 -4.66 28.93
C ALA A 23 -39.30 -4.78 27.41
N TRP A 24 -40.21 -4.24 26.58
CA TRP A 24 -40.03 -4.19 25.12
C TRP A 24 -38.87 -3.29 24.71
N VAL A 25 -38.70 -2.13 25.36
CA VAL A 25 -37.56 -1.23 25.11
C VAL A 25 -36.23 -1.88 25.48
N GLU A 26 -36.15 -2.60 26.60
CA GLU A 26 -34.95 -3.35 26.99
C GLU A 26 -34.62 -4.49 26.03
N VAL A 27 -35.63 -5.21 25.53
CA VAL A 27 -35.45 -6.27 24.53
C VAL A 27 -34.92 -5.68 23.22
N GLU A 28 -35.49 -4.57 22.75
CA GLU A 28 -35.06 -3.90 21.53
C GLU A 28 -33.66 -3.28 21.69
N ALA A 29 -33.35 -2.68 22.84
CA ALA A 29 -32.02 -2.17 23.14
C ALA A 29 -30.96 -3.28 23.12
N ASN A 30 -31.25 -4.43 23.74
CA ASN A 30 -30.36 -5.60 23.70
C ASN A 30 -30.22 -6.20 22.29
N ALA A 31 -31.28 -6.14 21.47
CA ALA A 31 -31.22 -6.57 20.08
C ALA A 31 -30.36 -5.60 19.24
N MET A 32 -30.53 -4.30 19.46
CA MET A 32 -29.75 -3.25 18.81
C MET A 32 -28.27 -3.32 19.18
N GLU A 33 -27.93 -3.52 20.45
CA GLU A 33 -26.56 -3.69 20.91
C GLU A 33 -25.89 -4.91 20.26
N ARG A 34 -26.58 -6.06 20.23
CA ARG A 34 -26.08 -7.28 19.57
C ARG A 34 -25.84 -7.05 18.07
N ARG A 35 -26.75 -6.36 17.38
CA ARG A 35 -26.59 -6.00 15.97
C ARG A 35 -25.41 -5.03 15.78
N SER A 36 -25.34 -3.97 16.58
CA SER A 36 -24.25 -2.97 16.52
C SER A 36 -22.89 -3.59 16.76
N ARG A 37 -22.77 -4.50 17.74
CA ARG A 37 -21.51 -5.21 18.03
C ARG A 37 -21.10 -6.13 16.89
N THR A 38 -22.07 -6.82 16.28
CA THR A 38 -21.79 -7.73 15.15
C THR A 38 -21.40 -6.95 13.89
N VAL A 39 -22.10 -5.86 13.61
CA VAL A 39 -21.81 -4.96 12.48
C VAL A 39 -20.45 -4.29 12.69
N GLY A 40 -20.20 -3.68 13.86
CA GLY A 40 -18.92 -3.04 14.15
C GLY A 40 -17.74 -4.01 14.14
N PHE A 41 -17.92 -5.27 14.56
CA PHE A 41 -16.87 -6.29 14.45
C PHE A 41 -16.57 -6.67 12.98
N ARG A 42 -17.61 -6.81 12.15
CA ARG A 42 -17.43 -7.09 10.72
C ARG A 42 -16.77 -5.93 10.00
N GLU A 43 -17.27 -4.72 10.20
CA GLU A 43 -16.71 -3.50 9.63
C GLU A 43 -15.25 -3.30 10.07
N GLY A 44 -14.95 -3.44 11.36
CA GLY A 44 -13.57 -3.35 11.85
C GLY A 44 -12.64 -4.40 11.27
N LEU A 45 -13.13 -5.63 11.04
CA LEU A 45 -12.37 -6.70 10.41
C LEU A 45 -12.14 -6.45 8.91
N ASP A 46 -13.12 -5.89 8.22
CA ASP A 46 -12.99 -5.55 6.80
C ASP A 46 -12.04 -4.35 6.61
N VAL A 47 -12.18 -3.30 7.42
CA VAL A 47 -11.26 -2.14 7.42
C VAL A 47 -9.82 -2.56 7.72
N GLY A 48 -9.59 -3.38 8.75
CA GLY A 48 -8.24 -3.84 9.09
C GLY A 48 -7.59 -4.70 8.00
N LYS A 49 -8.38 -5.48 7.25
CA LYS A 49 -7.88 -6.22 6.09
C LYS A 49 -7.53 -5.31 4.93
N GLU A 50 -8.38 -4.32 4.64
CA GLU A 50 -8.12 -3.36 3.57
C GLU A 50 -6.89 -2.51 3.86
N GLU A 51 -6.73 -2.06 5.11
CA GLU A 51 -5.58 -1.27 5.56
C GLU A 51 -4.28 -2.07 5.43
N THR A 52 -4.23 -3.27 6.00
CA THR A 52 -3.04 -4.14 5.91
C THR A 52 -2.70 -4.54 4.46
N LEU A 53 -3.70 -4.72 3.60
CA LEU A 53 -3.51 -4.97 2.17
C LEU A 53 -2.94 -3.73 1.46
N GLN A 54 -3.46 -2.55 1.75
CA GLN A 54 -2.94 -1.30 1.18
C GLN A 54 -1.51 -1.01 1.62
N GLU A 55 -1.19 -1.22 2.89
CA GLU A 55 0.18 -1.07 3.41
C GLU A 55 1.14 -1.99 2.64
N GLY A 56 0.82 -3.29 2.55
CA GLY A 56 1.63 -4.24 1.79
C GLY A 56 1.77 -3.88 0.31
N PHE A 57 0.70 -3.37 -0.31
CA PHE A 57 0.76 -2.87 -1.69
C PHE A 57 1.66 -1.64 -1.82
N ASN A 58 1.54 -0.67 -0.92
CA ASN A 58 2.31 0.58 -0.96
C ASN A 58 3.80 0.30 -0.80
N GLU A 59 4.18 -0.57 0.12
CA GLU A 59 5.57 -1.01 0.31
C GLU A 59 6.10 -1.73 -0.93
N GLY A 60 5.34 -2.71 -1.44
CA GLY A 60 5.70 -3.45 -2.64
C GLY A 60 5.80 -2.55 -3.89
N TYR A 61 4.91 -1.58 -4.03
CA TYR A 61 4.92 -0.61 -5.11
C TYR A 61 6.12 0.33 -5.03
N ALA A 62 6.43 0.88 -3.85
CA ALA A 62 7.57 1.78 -3.68
C ALA A 62 8.89 1.10 -4.03
N ALA A 63 9.10 -0.12 -3.53
CA ALA A 63 10.27 -0.92 -3.86
C ALA A 63 10.28 -1.32 -5.34
N GLY A 64 9.17 -1.86 -5.85
CA GLY A 64 9.05 -2.29 -7.23
C GLY A 64 9.24 -1.16 -8.25
N ALA A 65 8.71 0.03 -7.98
CA ALA A 65 8.89 1.20 -8.82
C ALA A 65 10.37 1.64 -8.87
N ALA A 66 11.04 1.69 -7.72
CA ALA A 66 12.45 2.10 -7.65
C ALA A 66 13.36 1.10 -8.37
N HIS A 67 13.17 -0.21 -8.17
CA HIS A 67 13.97 -1.22 -8.85
C HIS A 67 13.61 -1.35 -10.34
N GLY A 68 12.32 -1.32 -10.68
CA GLY A 68 11.85 -1.37 -12.06
C GLY A 68 12.32 -0.18 -12.89
N PHE A 69 12.36 1.03 -12.30
CA PHE A 69 12.93 2.20 -12.96
C PHE A 69 14.42 2.00 -13.27
N ARG A 70 15.21 1.56 -12.28
CA ARG A 70 16.65 1.31 -12.47
C ARG A 70 16.91 0.27 -13.55
N SER A 71 16.21 -0.86 -13.51
CA SER A 71 16.33 -1.89 -14.54
C SER A 71 15.95 -1.37 -15.93
N GLY A 72 14.83 -0.64 -16.01
CA GLY A 72 14.34 -0.04 -17.24
C GLY A 72 15.37 0.90 -17.87
N VAL A 73 16.06 1.71 -17.06
CA VAL A 73 17.16 2.58 -17.50
C VAL A 73 18.33 1.77 -18.04
N LEU A 74 18.81 0.74 -17.33
CA LEU A 74 19.95 -0.08 -17.78
C LEU A 74 19.62 -0.81 -19.10
N GLN A 75 18.46 -1.45 -19.17
CA GLN A 75 18.03 -2.12 -20.40
C GLN A 75 17.77 -1.14 -21.54
N GLY A 76 17.25 0.06 -21.22
CA GLY A 76 17.11 1.16 -22.17
C GLY A 76 18.45 1.54 -22.77
N LEU A 77 19.46 1.79 -21.92
CA LEU A 77 20.80 2.17 -22.33
C LEU A 77 21.45 1.10 -23.24
N LEU A 78 21.40 -0.17 -22.85
CA LEU A 78 21.96 -1.27 -23.64
C LEU A 78 21.24 -1.41 -25.01
N ARG A 79 19.91 -1.28 -25.04
CA ARG A 79 19.14 -1.30 -26.30
C ARG A 79 19.47 -0.12 -27.20
N SER A 80 19.55 1.08 -26.63
CA SER A 80 19.91 2.30 -27.37
C SER A 80 21.32 2.19 -27.95
N PHE A 81 22.28 1.67 -27.17
CA PHE A 81 23.63 1.40 -27.66
C PHE A 81 23.64 0.39 -28.81
N ALA A 82 22.96 -0.75 -28.66
CA ALA A 82 22.86 -1.77 -29.70
C ALA A 82 22.22 -1.23 -30.99
N HIS A 83 21.26 -0.32 -30.87
CA HIS A 83 20.62 0.33 -32.01
C HIS A 83 21.55 1.35 -32.69
N GLN A 84 22.24 2.17 -31.89
CA GLN A 84 23.16 3.19 -32.39
C GLN A 84 24.43 2.60 -33.02
N TYR A 85 24.88 1.45 -32.53
CA TYR A 85 26.08 0.74 -32.99
C TYR A 85 25.76 -0.72 -33.37
N PRO A 86 25.13 -0.96 -34.53
CA PRO A 86 24.70 -2.30 -34.94
C PRO A 86 25.85 -3.32 -35.01
N ASP A 87 27.03 -2.87 -35.43
CA ASP A 87 28.25 -3.69 -35.55
C ASP A 87 28.81 -4.14 -34.19
N LYS A 88 28.35 -3.53 -33.10
CA LYS A 88 28.80 -3.80 -31.72
C LYS A 88 27.68 -4.33 -30.83
N LYS A 89 26.51 -4.63 -31.40
CA LYS A 89 25.34 -5.08 -30.64
C LYS A 89 25.63 -6.34 -29.81
N ASP A 90 26.44 -7.25 -30.34
CA ASP A 90 26.70 -8.57 -29.73
C ASP A 90 27.44 -8.42 -28.40
N LEU A 91 28.19 -7.32 -28.20
CA LEU A 91 28.89 -7.01 -26.95
C LEU A 91 27.94 -6.75 -25.78
N VAL A 92 26.76 -6.17 -26.07
CA VAL A 92 25.77 -5.79 -25.04
C VAL A 92 24.59 -6.77 -24.99
N GLN A 93 24.46 -7.67 -25.97
CA GLN A 93 23.37 -8.65 -26.00
C GLN A 93 23.41 -9.60 -24.80
N ASP A 94 24.60 -10.09 -24.43
CA ASP A 94 24.74 -11.05 -23.33
C ASP A 94 24.35 -10.42 -21.99
N VAL A 95 24.77 -9.17 -21.75
CA VAL A 95 24.41 -8.41 -20.54
C VAL A 95 22.91 -8.07 -20.53
N LEU A 96 22.34 -7.70 -21.68
CA LEU A 96 20.91 -7.44 -21.79
C LEU A 96 20.09 -8.72 -21.55
N ALA A 97 20.55 -9.85 -22.05
CA ALA A 97 19.90 -11.15 -21.87
C ALA A 97 19.96 -11.61 -20.41
N SER A 98 21.11 -11.45 -19.74
CA SER A 98 21.27 -11.81 -18.32
C SER A 98 20.37 -10.96 -17.41
N LEU A 99 20.31 -9.64 -17.64
CA LEU A 99 19.41 -8.72 -16.93
C LEU A 99 17.95 -9.16 -17.05
N ARG A 100 17.48 -9.46 -18.26
CA ARG A 100 16.10 -9.91 -18.49
C ARG A 100 15.81 -11.29 -17.89
N ALA A 101 16.79 -12.20 -17.93
CA ALA A 101 16.64 -13.52 -17.33
C ALA A 101 16.53 -13.43 -15.80
N LYS A 102 17.32 -12.56 -15.17
CA LYS A 102 17.27 -12.28 -13.74
C LYS A 102 15.90 -11.71 -13.35
N GLU A 103 15.43 -10.68 -14.04
CA GLU A 103 14.10 -10.10 -13.80
C GLU A 103 12.99 -11.14 -13.93
N ARG A 104 13.01 -11.93 -15.00
CA ARG A 104 11.99 -12.94 -15.25
C ARG A 104 11.96 -13.97 -14.12
N THR A 105 13.12 -14.42 -13.66
CA THR A 105 13.22 -15.36 -12.53
C THR A 105 12.64 -14.77 -11.25
N SER A 106 12.93 -13.50 -10.95
CA SER A 106 12.36 -12.83 -9.77
C SER A 106 10.83 -12.73 -9.86
N ILE A 107 10.29 -12.35 -11.03
CA ILE A 107 8.84 -12.27 -11.24
C ILE A 107 8.18 -13.64 -11.07
N GLU A 108 8.77 -14.70 -11.63
CA GLU A 108 8.27 -16.07 -11.51
C GLU A 108 8.31 -16.57 -10.05
N ALA A 109 9.28 -16.11 -9.25
CA ALA A 109 9.37 -16.39 -7.82
C ALA A 109 8.39 -15.58 -6.95
N GLY A 110 7.67 -14.60 -7.53
CA GLY A 110 6.83 -13.65 -6.79
C GLY A 110 7.63 -12.61 -6.00
N GLU A 111 8.92 -12.45 -6.33
CA GLU A 111 9.81 -11.49 -5.71
C GLU A 111 9.82 -10.17 -6.49
N ILE A 112 10.13 -9.07 -5.81
CA ILE A 112 10.35 -7.79 -6.47
C ILE A 112 11.66 -7.88 -7.25
N PRO A 113 11.65 -7.66 -8.58
CA PRO A 113 12.88 -7.66 -9.37
C PRO A 113 13.84 -6.62 -8.81
N SER A 114 15.06 -7.05 -8.48
CA SER A 114 16.07 -6.17 -7.92
C SER A 114 17.22 -6.01 -8.91
N THR A 115 17.41 -4.78 -9.37
CA THR A 115 18.66 -4.34 -9.97
C THR A 115 19.62 -3.93 -8.87
N ASP A 116 20.78 -4.58 -8.80
CA ASP A 116 21.81 -4.32 -7.80
C ASP A 116 23.01 -3.56 -8.39
N GLY A 117 24.01 -3.29 -7.54
CA GLY A 117 25.23 -2.62 -7.97
C GLY A 117 26.08 -3.44 -8.95
N ALA A 118 25.97 -4.76 -8.93
CA ALA A 118 26.68 -5.62 -9.86
C ALA A 118 26.10 -5.51 -11.28
N ASP A 119 24.77 -5.43 -11.39
CA ASP A 119 24.09 -5.18 -12.67
C ASP A 119 24.51 -3.84 -13.29
N THR A 120 24.59 -2.78 -12.45
CA THR A 120 25.07 -1.46 -12.92
C THR A 120 26.53 -1.50 -13.34
N GLN A 121 27.36 -2.25 -12.63
CA GLN A 121 28.79 -2.40 -12.95
C GLN A 121 28.97 -3.19 -14.24
N ALA A 122 28.21 -4.27 -14.45
CA ALA A 122 28.25 -5.05 -15.68
C ALA A 122 27.87 -4.21 -16.91
N VAL A 123 26.85 -3.35 -16.80
CA VAL A 123 26.48 -2.40 -17.86
C VAL A 123 27.59 -1.36 -18.08
N HIS A 124 28.15 -0.81 -17.00
CA HIS A 124 29.26 0.13 -17.08
C HIS A 124 30.46 -0.52 -17.80
N ASP A 125 30.87 -1.71 -17.40
CA ASP A 125 32.04 -2.41 -17.96
C ASP A 125 31.83 -2.77 -19.44
N ALA A 126 30.60 -3.12 -19.84
CA ALA A 126 30.26 -3.37 -21.23
C ALA A 126 30.35 -2.12 -22.11
N LEU A 127 30.08 -0.94 -21.55
CA LEU A 127 30.01 0.33 -22.29
C LEU A 127 31.27 1.21 -22.14
N ALA A 128 32.03 1.03 -21.06
CA ALA A 128 33.22 1.82 -20.72
C ALA A 128 34.28 1.89 -21.84
N PRO A 129 34.53 0.82 -22.63
CA PRO A 129 35.48 0.90 -23.75
C PRO A 129 35.03 1.84 -24.88
N PHE A 130 33.76 2.23 -24.91
CA PHE A 130 33.14 2.96 -26.03
C PHE A 130 32.60 4.33 -25.66
N LEU A 131 32.42 4.61 -24.36
CA LEU A 131 32.09 5.92 -23.85
C LEU A 131 33.40 6.59 -23.39
N PRO A 132 33.95 7.57 -24.14
CA PRO A 132 35.04 8.37 -23.61
C PRO A 132 34.54 9.02 -22.33
N ALA A 133 35.24 8.76 -21.21
CA ALA A 133 34.94 9.18 -19.85
C ALA A 133 33.80 10.22 -19.79
N LEU A 134 32.57 9.76 -19.49
CA LEU A 134 31.51 10.68 -19.12
C LEU A 134 32.10 11.52 -17.98
N PRO A 135 32.15 12.87 -18.09
CA PRO A 135 32.59 13.69 -16.99
C PRO A 135 31.77 13.26 -15.79
N GLU A 136 32.47 12.86 -14.73
CA GLU A 136 31.90 12.44 -13.47
C GLU A 136 30.81 13.46 -13.13
N ALA A 137 29.54 13.05 -13.21
CA ALA A 137 28.41 13.90 -12.85
C ALA A 137 28.34 14.04 -11.31
N ALA A 138 29.50 14.21 -10.67
CA ALA A 138 29.63 14.80 -9.37
C ALA A 138 29.17 16.26 -9.50
N HIS A 139 28.22 16.64 -8.65
CA HIS A 139 27.70 18.01 -8.46
C HIS A 139 26.43 18.42 -9.22
N LEU A 140 25.44 17.55 -9.41
CA LEU A 140 24.06 18.03 -9.42
C LEU A 140 23.22 17.39 -8.32
N HIS A 141 22.88 18.25 -7.34
CA HIS A 141 21.93 18.08 -6.24
C HIS A 141 22.41 17.38 -4.96
N GLU A 142 23.39 18.00 -4.29
CA GLU A 142 23.35 18.06 -2.82
C GLU A 142 22.64 19.36 -2.41
N LYS A 143 21.30 19.38 -2.48
CA LYS A 143 20.56 20.38 -1.69
C LYS A 143 20.67 19.94 -0.23
N LYS A 144 21.66 20.48 0.45
CA LYS A 144 21.74 20.49 1.92
C LYS A 144 20.40 20.99 2.45
N ASN A 145 19.61 20.08 3.03
CA ASN A 145 18.56 20.45 3.97
C ASN A 145 19.28 20.97 5.23
N HIS A 146 19.71 22.24 5.17
CA HIS A 146 20.03 22.97 6.38
C HIS A 146 18.73 23.29 7.09
N ALA A 147 18.45 22.51 8.13
CA ALA A 147 17.68 22.96 9.26
C ALA A 147 18.41 24.15 9.91
N SER A 148 17.74 25.29 10.00
CA SER A 148 17.98 26.35 10.99
C SER A 148 16.81 27.33 10.96
N GLY A 149 16.10 27.43 12.08
CA GLY A 149 14.97 28.33 12.30
C GLY A 149 13.90 27.67 13.13
#